data_AF-A0A453RZ45-F1
#
_entry.id   AF-A0A453RZ45-F1
#
_cell.length_a   1.000
_cell.length_b   1.000
_cell.length_c   1.000
_cell.angle_alpha   90.00
_cell.angle_beta   90.00
_cell.angle_gamma   90.00
#
_symmetry.space_group_name_H-M   'P 1'
#
loop_
_entity.id
_entity.type
_entity.pdbx_description
1 polymer ?
#
loop_
_entity_poly.entity_id
_entity_poly.type
_entity_poly.pdbx_seq_one_letter_code
_entity_poly.pdbx_strand_id
1 'polypeptide(L)'
;SNGERKVHWISWQKMCAAKRVGGLGFRDPEVFNQALLAKQAWRVLQEPNSLCARVLKARYFKEQSIMTATCPSNASYTFRSVLHGRD
;
A
#
# COMPACT_ATOMS: atom_id res chain seq x y z
N SER A 1 38.26 20.75 -6.10
CA SER A 1 37.25 19.89 -5.45
C SER A 1 35.88 20.45 -5.80
N ASN A 2 35.23 19.89 -6.83
CA ASN A 2 33.97 20.42 -7.37
C ASN A 2 32.85 20.26 -6.31
N GLY A 3 32.33 21.39 -5.81
CA GLY A 3 31.42 21.48 -4.65
C GLY A 3 29.99 21.03 -4.89
N GLU A 4 29.80 19.85 -5.51
CA GLU A 4 28.47 19.28 -5.73
C GLU A 4 27.93 18.72 -4.40
N ARG A 5 26.93 19.41 -3.81
CA ARG A 5 26.19 18.90 -2.65
C ARG A 5 25.48 17.61 -3.04
N LYS A 6 26.02 16.48 -2.62
CA LYS A 6 25.37 15.17 -2.75
C LYS A 6 24.22 15.07 -1.74
N VAL A 7 23.12 14.44 -2.16
CA VAL A 7 22.02 14.11 -1.24
C VAL A 7 22.55 13.14 -0.20
N HIS A 8 22.52 13.55 1.06
CA HIS A 8 22.81 12.67 2.19
C HIS A 8 21.55 11.83 2.47
N TRP A 9 21.52 10.60 1.98
CA TRP A 9 20.48 9.64 2.31
C TRP A 9 20.52 9.32 3.80
N ILE A 10 19.41 9.56 4.49
CA ILE A 10 19.19 9.19 5.89
C ILE A 10 18.20 8.02 5.92
N SER A 11 18.37 7.08 6.86
CA SER A 11 17.45 5.95 6.99
C SER A 11 16.04 6.39 7.34
N TRP A 12 15.03 5.67 6.82
CA TRP A 12 13.62 5.91 7.16
C TRP A 12 13.36 5.85 8.66
N GLN A 13 14.00 4.93 9.38
CA GLN A 13 13.91 4.84 10.83
C GLN A 13 14.30 6.15 11.53
N LYS A 14 15.40 6.79 11.10
CA LYS A 14 15.84 8.08 11.65
C LYS A 14 14.91 9.22 11.26
N MET A 15 14.33 9.19 10.06
CA MET A 15 13.33 10.18 9.64
C MET A 15 12.02 10.04 10.42
N CYS A 16 11.60 8.82 10.75
CA CYS A 16 10.37 8.55 11.49
C CYS A 16 10.50 8.81 13.00
N ALA A 17 11.72 8.81 13.53
CA ALA A 17 11.96 9.17 14.92
C ALA A 17 11.40 10.56 15.26
N ALA A 18 10.93 10.72 16.50
CA ALA A 18 10.31 11.97 16.94
C ALA A 18 11.28 13.16 16.87
N LYS A 19 10.76 14.36 16.59
CA LYS A 19 11.56 15.60 16.57
C LYS A 19 12.35 15.83 17.85
N ARG A 20 11.78 15.46 19.00
CA ARG A 20 12.44 15.58 20.33
C ARG A 20 13.71 14.73 20.50
N VAL A 21 13.89 13.69 19.68
CA VAL A 21 15.09 12.83 19.69
C VAL A 21 15.95 13.03 18.43
N GLY A 22 15.76 14.15 17.71
CA GLY A 22 16.56 14.49 16.53
C GLY A 22 16.12 13.82 15.22
N GLY A 23 14.90 13.24 15.17
CA GLY A 23 14.29 12.78 13.92
C GLY A 23 13.38 13.85 13.27
N LEU A 24 12.69 13.49 12.19
CA LEU A 24 11.78 14.41 11.48
C LEU A 24 10.30 14.25 11.89
N GLY A 25 9.98 13.18 12.62
CA GLY A 25 8.63 12.84 13.04
C GLY A 25 7.73 12.37 11.90
N PHE A 26 8.30 11.80 10.84
CA PHE A 26 7.52 11.21 9.75
C PHE A 26 6.79 9.95 10.20
N ARG A 27 5.68 9.65 9.53
CA ARG A 27 5.01 8.36 9.71
C ARG A 27 5.87 7.28 9.07
N ASP A 28 5.86 6.11 9.69
CA ASP A 28 6.46 4.93 9.09
C ASP A 28 5.85 4.69 7.70
N PRO A 29 6.65 4.71 6.62
CA PRO A 29 6.13 4.62 5.25
C PRO A 29 5.54 3.25 4.94
N GLU A 30 6.03 2.18 5.57
CA GLU A 30 5.52 0.82 5.38
C GLU A 30 4.13 0.70 5.98
N VAL A 31 3.97 1.10 7.25
CA VAL A 31 2.67 1.11 7.94
C VAL A 31 1.69 2.04 7.24
N PHE A 32 2.14 3.21 6.82
CA PHE A 32 1.29 4.16 6.10
C PHE A 32 0.83 3.61 4.74
N ASN A 33 1.71 2.95 4.00
CA ASN A 33 1.36 2.33 2.73
C ASN A 33 0.39 1.14 2.92
N GLN A 34 0.60 0.30 3.94
CA GLN A 34 -0.34 -0.78 4.27
C GLN A 34 -1.74 -0.23 4.58
N ALA A 35 -1.84 0.86 5.36
CA ALA A 35 -3.12 1.53 5.63
C ALA A 35 -3.79 2.09 4.35
N LEU A 36 -2.99 2.62 3.40
CA LEU A 36 -3.51 3.06 2.11
C LEU A 36 -4.02 1.89 1.25
N LEU A 37 -3.34 0.75 1.29
CA LEU A 37 -3.79 -0.48 0.61
C LEU A 37 -5.09 -1.01 1.24
N ALA A 38 -5.19 -1.01 2.58
CA ALA A 38 -6.42 -1.35 3.30
C ALA A 38 -7.59 -0.46 2.88
N LYS A 39 -7.34 0.85 2.74
CA LYS A 39 -8.33 1.79 2.21
C LYS A 39 -8.76 1.43 0.79
N GLN A 40 -7.85 0.97 -0.08
CA GLN A 40 -8.25 0.52 -1.42
C GLN A 40 -9.07 -0.77 -1.39
N ALA A 41 -8.69 -1.76 -0.57
CA ALA A 41 -9.48 -2.98 -0.38
C ALA A 41 -10.90 -2.65 0.12
N TRP A 42 -11.02 -1.72 1.06
CA TRP A 42 -12.30 -1.21 1.54
C TRP A 42 -13.13 -0.55 0.44
N ARG A 43 -12.52 0.24 -0.45
CA ARG A 43 -13.23 0.86 -1.58
C ARG A 43 -13.74 -0.17 -2.59
N VAL A 44 -12.97 -1.24 -2.84
CA VAL A 44 -13.43 -2.36 -3.68
C VAL A 44 -14.68 -3.01 -3.09
N LEU A 45 -14.77 -3.10 -1.77
CA LEU A 45 -15.96 -3.61 -1.08
C LEU A 45 -17.15 -2.63 -1.15
N GLN A 46 -16.91 -1.35 -0.84
CA GLN A 46 -17.98 -0.34 -0.70
C GLN A 46 -18.50 0.22 -2.03
N GLU A 47 -17.66 0.24 -3.07
CA GLU A 47 -17.98 0.79 -4.39
C GLU A 47 -17.91 -0.31 -5.48
N PRO A 48 -18.75 -1.38 -5.40
CA PRO A 48 -18.63 -2.57 -6.26
C PRO A 48 -18.88 -2.28 -7.74
N ASN A 49 -19.56 -1.18 -8.05
CA ASN A 49 -19.88 -0.76 -9.41
C ASN A 49 -18.77 0.09 -10.07
N SER A 50 -17.74 0.50 -9.30
CA SER A 50 -16.59 1.19 -9.86
C SER A 50 -15.88 0.31 -10.89
N LEU A 51 -15.28 0.92 -11.92
CA LEU A 51 -14.56 0.18 -12.96
C LEU A 51 -13.47 -0.71 -12.34
N CYS A 52 -12.73 -0.19 -11.36
CA CYS A 52 -11.69 -0.93 -10.66
C CYS A 52 -12.25 -2.18 -9.96
N ALA A 53 -13.31 -2.02 -9.15
CA ALA A 53 -13.92 -3.15 -8.45
C ALA A 53 -14.46 -4.21 -9.42
N ARG A 54 -15.12 -3.79 -10.50
CA ARG A 54 -15.65 -4.69 -11.53
C ARG A 54 -14.55 -5.47 -12.26
N VAL A 55 -13.46 -4.80 -12.64
CA VAL A 55 -12.32 -5.44 -13.30
C VAL A 55 -11.62 -6.44 -12.37
N LEU A 56 -11.36 -6.05 -11.12
CA LEU A 56 -10.74 -6.94 -10.14
C LEU A 56 -11.63 -8.14 -9.81
N LYS A 57 -12.93 -7.92 -9.61
CA LYS A 57 -13.91 -8.98 -9.35
C LYS A 57 -13.98 -9.95 -10.53
N ALA A 58 -14.17 -9.42 -11.75
CA ALA A 58 -14.25 -10.24 -12.96
C ALA A 58 -13.00 -11.09 -13.20
N ARG A 59 -11.81 -10.60 -12.79
CA ARG A 59 -10.55 -11.31 -13.00
C ARG A 59 -10.21 -12.30 -11.88
N TYR A 60 -10.49 -11.96 -10.62
CA TYR A 60 -9.90 -12.67 -9.48
C TYR A 60 -10.91 -13.29 -8.49
N PHE A 61 -12.15 -12.79 -8.41
CA PHE A 61 -13.11 -13.24 -7.40
C PHE A 61 -14.57 -13.11 -7.90
N LYS A 62 -14.87 -13.66 -9.09
CA LYS A 62 -16.17 -13.46 -9.79
C LYS A 62 -17.40 -13.71 -8.92
N GLU A 63 -17.42 -14.84 -8.23
CA GLU A 63 -18.56 -15.29 -7.41
C GLU A 63 -18.36 -15.01 -5.91
N GLN A 64 -17.20 -14.47 -5.53
CA GLN A 64 -16.80 -14.28 -4.15
C GLN A 64 -16.75 -12.79 -3.78
N SER A 65 -16.48 -12.52 -2.51
CA SER A 65 -16.17 -11.18 -2.00
C SER A 65 -14.65 -10.99 -1.96
N ILE A 66 -14.19 -9.74 -2.04
CA ILE A 66 -12.78 -9.40 -1.80
C ILE A 66 -12.29 -9.90 -0.43
N MET A 67 -13.21 -10.02 0.55
CA MET A 67 -12.91 -10.53 1.90
C MET A 67 -12.52 -12.00 1.92
N THR A 68 -13.03 -12.79 0.98
CA THR A 68 -12.77 -14.25 0.90
C THR A 68 -11.90 -14.62 -0.29
N ALA A 69 -11.46 -13.65 -1.09
CA ALA A 69 -10.64 -13.87 -2.27
C ALA A 69 -9.26 -14.44 -1.87
N THR A 70 -8.82 -15.47 -2.57
CA THR A 70 -7.44 -15.98 -2.44
C THR A 70 -6.52 -15.25 -3.42
N CYS A 71 -5.20 -15.40 -3.26
CA CYS A 71 -4.22 -14.83 -4.18
C CYS A 71 -3.71 -15.89 -5.16
N PRO A 72 -4.18 -15.91 -6.43
CA PRO A 72 -3.61 -16.78 -7.46
C PRO A 72 -2.11 -16.51 -7.68
N SER A 73 -1.36 -17.54 -8.08
CA SER A 73 0.07 -17.40 -8.40
C SER A 73 0.33 -16.44 -9.56
N ASN A 74 -0.60 -16.32 -10.51
CA ASN A 74 -0.52 -15.39 -11.65
C ASN A 74 -1.22 -14.04 -11.38
N ALA A 75 -1.58 -13.74 -10.12
CA ALA A 75 -2.18 -12.47 -9.76
C ALA A 75 -1.25 -11.30 -10.08
N SER A 76 -1.82 -10.21 -10.61
CA SER A 76 -1.10 -8.96 -10.82
C SER A 76 -0.59 -8.40 -9.49
N TYR A 77 0.51 -7.66 -9.56
CA TYR A 77 1.09 -7.00 -8.38
C TYR A 77 0.06 -6.12 -7.67
N THR A 78 -0.75 -5.37 -8.41
CA THR A 78 -1.84 -4.55 -7.85
C THR A 78 -2.82 -5.36 -7.01
N PHE A 79 -3.25 -6.52 -7.49
CA PHE A 79 -4.22 -7.33 -6.73
C PHE A 79 -3.56 -7.93 -5.48
N ARG A 80 -2.31 -8.40 -5.60
CA ARG A 80 -1.50 -8.85 -4.45
C ARG A 80 -1.37 -7.76 -3.39
N SER A 81 -1.08 -6.51 -3.78
CA SER A 81 -1.01 -5.38 -2.85
C SER A 81 -2.34 -5.06 -2.20
N VAL A 82 -3.45 -5.14 -2.94
CA VAL A 82 -4.80 -4.93 -2.37
C VAL A 82 -5.12 -6.03 -1.35
N LEU A 83 -4.77 -7.30 -1.62
CA LEU A 83 -4.91 -8.37 -0.64
C LEU A 83 -4.00 -8.18 0.57
N HIS A 84 -2.75 -7.74 0.38
CA HIS A 84 -1.85 -7.41 1.48
C HIS A 84 -2.40 -6.29 2.39
N GLY A 85 -3.12 -5.31 1.84
CA GLY A 85 -3.78 -4.30 2.66
C GLY A 85 -5.07 -4.77 3.32
N ARG A 86 -5.72 -5.81 2.79
CA ARG A 86 -6.92 -6.41 3.39
C ARG A 86 -6.56 -7.19 4.67
N ASP A 87 -5.43 -7.90 4.63
CA ASP A 87 -4.93 -8.76 5.70
C ASP A 87 -4.16 -7.97 6.78
#